data_AF-A0A7L2ZKV7-F1
#
_entry.id   AF-A0A7L2ZKV7-F1
#
_cell.length_a   1.000
_cell.length_b   1.000
_cell.length_c   1.000
_cell.angle_alpha   90.00
_cell.angle_beta   90.00
_cell.angle_gamma   90.00
#
_symmetry.space_group_name_H-M   'P 1'
#
loop_
_entity.id
_entity.type
_entity.pdbx_description
1 polymer ?
#
loop_
_entity_poly.entity_id
_entity_poly.type
_entity_poly.pdbx_seq_one_letter_code
_entity_poly.pdbx_strand_id
1 'polypeptide(L)' 'MLEILSLIRQGGDPQWCRSVPNWDRGPWLETLLGYRRARGNARPRIISSHLPVQMFPKAFFGSKAKV' A
#
# COMPACT_ATOMS: atom_id res chain seq x y z
N MET A 1 -1.59 -8.88 -7.14
CA MET A 1 -2.61 -8.16 -6.34
C MET A 1 -2.49 -6.65 -6.48
N LEU A 2 -1.33 -6.04 -6.22
CA LEU A 2 -1.16 -4.57 -6.24
C LEU A 2 -1.60 -3.89 -7.55
N GLU A 3 -1.28 -4.47 -8.72
CA GLU A 3 -1.70 -3.89 -10.00
C GLU A 3 -3.23 -3.88 -10.16
N ILE A 4 -3.91 -4.96 -9.76
CA ILE A 4 -5.37 -5.06 -9.80
C ILE A 4 -5.99 -3.97 -8.90
N LEU A 5 -5.50 -3.84 -7.66
CA LEU A 5 -5.97 -2.80 -6.74
C LEU A 5 -5.70 -1.38 -7.25
N SER A 6 -4.58 -1.18 -7.96
CA SER A 6 -4.23 0.11 -8.54
C SER A 6 -5.19 0.50 -9.66
N LEU A 7 -5.56 -0.45 -10.53
CA LEU A 7 -6.56 -0.25 -11.56
C LEU A 7 -7.95 -0.01 -10.96
N ILE A 8 -8.37 -0.81 -9.98
CA ILE A 8 -9.66 -0.60 -9.28
C ILE A 8 -9.74 0.82 -8.69
N ARG A 9 -8.67 1.28 -8.03
CA ARG A 9 -8.60 2.63 -7.46
C ARG A 9 -8.79 3.71 -8.52
N GLN A 10 -8.22 3.52 -9.71
CA GLN A 10 -8.27 4.48 -10.81
C GLN A 10 -9.45 4.25 -11.76
N GLY A 11 -10.45 3.45 -11.37
CA GLY A 11 -11.62 3.18 -12.22
C GLY A 11 -11.28 2.44 -13.52
N GLY A 12 -10.18 1.68 -13.54
CA GLY A 12 -9.69 0.96 -14.70
C GLY A 12 -8.63 1.70 -15.53
N ASP A 13 -8.33 2.97 -15.23
CA ASP A 13 -7.32 3.74 -15.97
C ASP A 13 -5.89 3.24 -15.68
N PRO A 14 -5.13 2.77 -16.69
CA PRO A 14 -3.77 2.29 -16.50
C PRO A 14 -2.70 3.38 -16.39
N GLN A 15 -3.02 4.67 -16.58
CA GLN A 15 -2.03 5.75 -16.59
C GLN A 15 -1.18 5.76 -15.32
N TRP A 16 -1.78 5.53 -14.15
CA TRP A 16 -1.05 5.50 -12.87
C TRP A 16 -0.09 4.30 -12.78
N CYS A 17 -0.52 3.13 -13.23
CA CYS A 17 0.33 1.93 -13.25
C CYS A 17 1.52 2.05 -14.20
N ARG A 18 1.36 2.79 -15.30
CA ARG A 18 2.41 3.01 -16.32
C ARG A 18 3.37 4.14 -15.96
N SER A 19 2.93 5.14 -15.22
CA SER A 19 3.72 6.33 -14.89
C SER A 19 4.42 6.26 -13.52
N VAL A 20 3.87 5.50 -12.56
CA VAL A 20 4.41 5.41 -11.21
C VAL A 20 4.86 3.99 -10.89
N PRO A 21 6.10 3.79 -10.41
CA PRO A 21 6.58 2.48 -9.98
C PRO A 21 5.67 1.83 -8.92
N ASN A 22 5.58 0.51 -8.95
CA ASN A 22 4.68 -0.22 -8.05
C ASN A 22 4.98 0.02 -6.55
N TRP A 23 6.25 0.10 -6.17
CA TRP A 23 6.70 0.34 -4.79
C TRP A 23 6.42 1.77 -4.29
N ASP A 24 6.05 2.70 -5.18
CA ASP A 24 5.59 4.04 -4.79
C ASP A 24 4.06 4.07 -4.61
N ARG A 25 3.33 3.27 -5.40
CA ARG A 25 1.87 3.11 -5.30
C ARG A 25 1.46 2.27 -4.10
N GLY A 26 2.19 1.18 -3.84
CA GLY A 26 1.95 0.23 -2.76
C GLY A 26 3.26 -0.08 -2.00
N PRO A 27 3.82 0.90 -1.27
CA PRO A 27 5.11 0.76 -0.60
C PRO A 27 5.11 -0.38 0.43
N TRP A 28 6.30 -0.99 0.59
CA TRP A 28 6.57 -2.06 1.55
C TRP A 28 6.75 -1.49 2.96
N LEU A 29 5.83 -1.80 3.86
CA LEU A 29 5.77 -1.21 5.20
C LEU A 29 7.03 -1.46 6.03
N GLU A 30 7.60 -2.66 5.93
CA GLU A 30 8.77 -3.13 6.66
C GLU A 30 10.08 -2.47 6.21
N THR A 31 10.09 -1.77 5.08
CA THR A 31 11.28 -1.06 4.61
C THR A 31 11.31 0.37 5.14
N LEU A 32 12.50 0.91 5.45
CA LEU A 32 12.63 2.29 5.94
C LEU A 32 12.04 3.31 4.95
N LEU A 33 12.32 3.12 3.65
CA LEU A 33 11.82 4.01 2.59
C LEU A 33 10.31 3.83 2.37
N GLY A 34 9.82 2.58 2.35
CA GLY A 34 8.40 2.30 2.19
C GLY A 34 7.56 2.82 3.35
N TYR A 35 8.03 2.71 4.60
CA TYR A 35 7.38 3.34 5.75
C TYR A 35 7.23 4.86 5.59
N ARG A 36 8.31 5.55 5.18
CA ARG A 36 8.29 7.00 4.94
C ARG A 36 7.30 7.37 3.82
N ARG A 37 7.32 6.63 2.71
CA ARG A 37 6.38 6.81 1.59
C ARG A 37 4.92 6.56 2.00
N ALA A 38 4.65 5.46 2.69
CA ALA A 38 3.31 5.12 3.18
C ALA A 38 2.72 6.18 4.11
N ARG A 39 3.57 6.88 4.88
CA ARG A 39 3.16 7.98 5.76
C ARG A 39 2.83 9.26 4.98
N GLY A 40 3.49 9.52 3.87
CA GLY A 40 3.25 10.68 3.00
C GLY A 40 2.10 10.51 2.00
N ASN A 41 1.76 9.27 1.63
CA ASN A 41 0.70 9.00 0.64
C ASN A 41 -0.68 9.47 1.13
N ALA A 42 -1.44 10.11 0.24
CA ALA A 42 -2.81 10.54 0.49
C ALA A 42 -3.75 9.34 0.71
N ARG A 43 -4.83 9.56 1.47
CA ARG A 43 -5.89 8.54 1.66
C ARG A 43 -6.76 8.43 0.40
N PRO A 44 -7.32 7.26 0.06
CA PRO A 44 -7.06 5.95 0.67
C PRO A 44 -5.64 5.45 0.35
N ARG A 45 -4.98 4.73 1.28
CA ARG A 45 -3.61 4.24 1.08
C ARG A 45 -3.62 2.76 0.69
N ILE A 46 -2.80 2.40 -0.29
CA ILE A 46 -2.44 1.01 -0.59
C ILE A 46 -1.03 0.78 -0.04
N ILE A 47 -0.83 -0.28 0.73
CA ILE A 47 0.43 -0.60 1.41
C ILE A 47 0.65 -2.10 1.25
N SER A 48 1.90 -2.52 1.06
CA SER A 48 2.29 -3.93 0.93
C SER A 48 3.07 -4.37 2.17
N SER A 49 2.94 -5.64 2.56
CA SER A 49 3.79 -6.22 3.60
C SER A 49 3.90 -7.74 3.47
N HIS A 50 5.07 -8.26 3.84
CA HIS A 50 5.33 -9.68 4.09
C HIS A 50 5.58 -9.98 5.57
N LEU A 51 5.31 -9.03 6.47
CA LEU A 51 5.43 -9.29 7.90
C LEU A 51 4.44 -10.37 8.33
N PRO A 52 4.88 -11.42 9.04
CA PRO A 52 3.99 -12.37 9.65
C PRO A 52 3.18 -11.68 10.76
N VAL A 53 2.04 -12.27 11.12
CA VAL A 53 1.03 -11.64 11.99
C VAL A 53 1.59 -11.12 13.32
N GLN A 54 2.56 -11.81 13.92
CA GLN A 54 3.22 -11.42 15.17
C GLN A 54 4.12 -10.18 15.05
N MET A 55 4.54 -9.83 13.83
CA MET A 55 5.33 -8.63 13.54
C MET A 55 4.50 -7.54 12.84
N PHE A 56 3.25 -7.82 12.49
CA PHE A 56 2.36 -6.84 11.85
C PHE A 56 1.99 -5.70 12.83
N PRO A 57 1.70 -4.47 12.36
CA PRO A 57 1.41 -3.36 13.26
C PRO A 57 0.25 -3.66 14.21
N LYS A 58 0.52 -3.61 15.52
CA LYS A 58 -0.49 -3.88 16.57
C LYS A 58 -1.75 -3.01 16.43
N ALA A 59 -1.58 -1.78 15.95
CA ALA A 59 -2.69 -0.85 15.71
C ALA A 59 -3.69 -1.35 14.65
N PHE A 60 -3.30 -2.27 13.75
CA PHE A 60 -4.20 -2.85 12.76
C PHE A 60 -5.37 -3.60 13.41
N PHE A 61 -5.13 -4.39 14.45
CA PHE A 61 -6.11 -5.28 15.07
C PHE A 61 -7.27 -4.55 15.77
N GLY A 62 -7.11 -3.26 16.07
CA GLY A 62 -8.17 -2.38 16.58
C GLY A 62 -8.72 -1.41 15.53
N SER A 63 -8.32 -1.53 14.26
CA SER A 63 -8.67 -0.59 13.20
C SER A 63 -9.76 -1.12 12.27
N LYS A 64 -10.22 -0.28 11.34
CA LYS A 64 -11.11 -0.64 10.23
C LYS A 64 -10.38 -0.76 8.89
N ALA A 65 -9.05 -0.87 8.91
CA ALA A 65 -8.27 -1.09 7.69
C ALA A 65 -8.57 -2.48 7.10
N LYS A 66 -8.37 -2.64 5.79
CA LYS A 66 -8.57 -3.90 5.08
C LYS A 66 -7.22 -4.50 4.68
N VAL A 67 -7.07 -5.81 4.87
CA VAL A 67 -5.94 -6.64 4.39
C VAL A 67 -6.51 -7.65 3.40
#